data_AF-A0A7C1BGG9-F1
#
_entry.id   AF-A0A7C1BGG9-F1
#
_cell.length_a   1.000
_cell.length_b   1.000
_cell.length_c   1.000
_cell.angle_alpha   90.00
_cell.angle_beta   90.00
_cell.angle_gamma   90.00
#
_symmetry.space_group_name_H-M   'P 1'
#
loop_
_entity.id
_entity.type
_entity.pdbx_description
1 polymer ?
#
loop_
_entity_poly.entity_id
_entity_poly.type
_entity_poly.pdbx_seq_one_letter_code
_entity_poly.pdbx_strand_id
1 'polypeptide(L)'
;MGSSTSPWRTDLASSRPSYIRHRTQIHSEMIPQEILDKAVKYHGHYGPFLVIGIRASLYALQKMGNVRVCHIFCPQKKPYLCVSDGVMSVIGCKILHHKGEGIRLCFEGAGNTLCISVHGELIQTLSGSKWNELEKLAEMVRNMEFSDIFEVS
;
A
#
# COMPACT_ATOMS: atom_id res chain seq x y z
N MET A 1 12.03 -18.46 -22.48
CA MET A 1 12.38 -17.90 -21.15
C MET A 1 11.88 -16.46 -21.13
N GLY A 2 10.65 -16.24 -20.68
CA GLY A 2 10.02 -14.92 -20.73
C GLY A 2 10.47 -14.07 -19.54
N SER A 3 11.17 -12.97 -19.82
CA SER A 3 11.46 -11.93 -18.84
C SER A 3 10.16 -11.18 -18.52
N SER A 4 9.58 -11.42 -17.34
CA SER A 4 8.49 -10.60 -16.82
C SER A 4 9.05 -9.25 -16.35
N THR A 5 9.04 -8.28 -17.26
CA THR A 5 9.18 -6.88 -16.87
C THR A 5 7.93 -6.50 -16.08
N SER A 6 8.08 -6.33 -14.77
CA SER A 6 7.02 -5.77 -13.93
C SER A 6 6.58 -4.43 -14.52
N PRO A 7 5.26 -4.16 -14.68
CA PRO A 7 4.75 -2.88 -15.19
C PRO A 7 5.17 -1.67 -14.34
N TRP A 8 5.76 -1.91 -13.17
CA TRP A 8 6.33 -0.91 -12.28
C TRP A 8 7.83 -0.59 -12.55
N ARG A 9 8.48 -1.30 -13.49
CA ARG A 9 9.90 -1.11 -13.85
C ARG A 9 10.02 -0.45 -15.23
N THR A 10 9.92 0.87 -15.26
CA THR A 10 10.49 1.68 -16.35
C THR A 10 11.24 2.86 -15.74
N ASP A 11 12.56 2.90 -15.98
CA ASP A 11 13.53 3.99 -15.79
C ASP A 11 13.41 4.85 -14.52
N LEU A 12 14.09 4.39 -13.46
CA LEU A 12 14.10 5.01 -12.12
C LEU A 12 14.84 6.36 -12.00
N ALA A 13 15.41 6.91 -13.06
CA ALA A 13 16.28 8.09 -12.98
C ALA A 13 15.61 9.41 -13.43
N SER A 14 14.62 9.38 -14.33
CA SER A 14 14.12 10.61 -14.98
C SER A 14 12.66 10.98 -14.66
N SER A 15 11.88 10.08 -14.06
CA SER A 15 10.42 10.24 -13.95
C SER A 15 9.87 10.05 -12.54
N ARG A 16 10.50 10.67 -11.52
CA ARG A 16 9.86 10.78 -10.21
C ARG A 16 8.62 11.67 -10.34
N PRO A 17 7.40 11.17 -10.04
CA PRO A 17 6.20 11.99 -10.02
C PRO A 17 6.41 13.27 -9.20
N SER A 18 5.77 14.37 -9.61
CA SER A 18 5.88 15.70 -8.97
C SER A 18 5.65 15.66 -7.45
N TYR A 19 4.76 14.80 -6.95
CA TYR A 19 4.53 14.61 -5.52
C TYR A 19 5.75 14.07 -4.74
N ILE A 20 6.70 13.40 -5.41
CA ILE A 20 7.96 12.93 -4.79
C ILE A 20 8.98 14.09 -4.70
N ARG A 21 8.85 15.12 -5.55
CA ARG A 21 9.80 16.25 -5.61
C ARG A 21 9.53 17.31 -4.53
N HIS A 22 8.30 17.44 -4.05
CA HIS A 22 7.91 18.38 -3.00
C HIS A 22 7.67 17.63 -1.69
N ARG A 23 8.76 17.34 -0.97
CA ARG A 23 8.83 16.57 0.29
C ARG A 23 8.06 17.18 1.47
N THR A 24 7.35 18.28 1.30
CA THR A 24 7.01 19.17 2.41
C THR A 24 5.69 18.88 3.13
N GLN A 25 4.75 18.05 2.63
CA GLN A 25 3.52 17.75 3.39
C GLN A 25 2.67 16.62 2.78
N ILE A 26 3.17 15.38 2.70
CA ILE A 26 2.25 14.24 2.55
C ILE A 26 1.64 13.98 3.93
N HIS A 27 0.40 14.42 4.15
CA HIS A 27 -0.38 14.00 5.31
C HIS A 27 -0.79 12.54 5.10
N SER A 28 -0.38 11.62 5.99
CA SER A 28 -0.74 10.19 5.93
C SER A 28 -2.25 9.90 5.87
N GLU A 29 -3.07 10.90 6.23
CA GLU A 29 -4.52 10.84 6.20
C GLU A 29 -5.11 11.04 4.80
N MET A 30 -4.42 11.76 3.89
CA MET A 30 -4.95 12.05 2.56
C MET A 30 -4.16 11.31 1.47
N ILE A 31 -4.87 10.54 0.64
CA ILE A 31 -4.29 9.91 -0.55
C ILE A 31 -4.32 10.92 -1.71
N PRO A 32 -3.18 11.33 -2.28
CA PRO A 32 -3.15 12.15 -3.48
C PRO A 32 -3.85 11.44 -4.65
N GLN A 33 -4.71 12.17 -5.36
CA GLN A 33 -5.53 11.58 -6.44
C GLN A 33 -4.68 10.96 -7.55
N GLU A 34 -3.54 11.56 -7.89
CA GLU A 34 -2.59 11.03 -8.89
C GLU A 34 -2.07 9.63 -8.53
N ILE A 35 -1.79 9.37 -7.24
CA ILE A 35 -1.35 8.06 -6.76
C ILE A 35 -2.49 7.06 -6.89
N LEU A 36 -3.69 7.47 -6.50
CA LEU A 36 -4.87 6.60 -6.54
C LEU A 36 -5.22 6.20 -7.98
N ASP A 37 -5.29 7.17 -8.89
CA ASP A 37 -5.61 6.94 -10.30
C ASP A 37 -4.59 5.99 -10.94
N LYS A 38 -3.30 6.22 -10.66
CA LYS A 38 -2.22 5.34 -11.12
C LYS A 38 -2.38 3.93 -10.54
N ALA A 39 -2.63 3.81 -9.24
CA ALA A 39 -2.81 2.52 -8.58
C ALA A 39 -3.99 1.75 -9.17
N VAL A 40 -5.15 2.39 -9.34
CA VAL A 40 -6.35 1.80 -9.93
C VAL A 40 -6.10 1.38 -11.37
N LYS A 41 -5.44 2.21 -12.18
CA LYS A 41 -5.12 1.89 -13.57
C LYS A 41 -4.31 0.61 -13.72
N TYR A 42 -3.29 0.41 -12.87
CA TYR A 42 -2.43 -0.78 -12.94
C TYR A 42 -3.03 -2.00 -12.23
N HIS A 43 -3.79 -1.78 -11.16
CA HIS A 43 -4.43 -2.86 -10.40
C HIS A 43 -5.70 -3.39 -11.10
N GLY A 44 -6.39 -2.52 -11.83
CA GLY A 44 -7.61 -2.82 -12.58
C GLY A 44 -8.92 -2.40 -11.90
N HIS A 45 -8.91 -2.09 -10.59
CA HIS A 45 -10.10 -1.61 -9.86
C HIS A 45 -9.73 -0.85 -8.59
N TYR A 46 -10.70 -0.12 -8.03
CA TYR A 46 -10.59 0.59 -6.76
C TYR A 46 -11.09 -0.27 -5.60
N GLY A 47 -10.18 -1.02 -4.95
CA GLY A 47 -10.50 -1.95 -3.87
C GLY A 47 -9.92 -1.54 -2.51
N PRO A 48 -10.51 -2.01 -1.39
CA PRO A 48 -10.11 -1.57 -0.06
C PRO A 48 -8.69 -2.03 0.33
N PHE A 49 -8.27 -3.23 -0.07
CA PHE A 49 -6.90 -3.71 0.18
C PHE A 49 -5.85 -2.95 -0.64
N LEU A 50 -6.20 -2.40 -1.81
CA LEU A 50 -5.32 -1.49 -2.55
C LEU A 50 -5.10 -0.20 -1.74
N VAL A 51 -6.18 0.38 -1.22
CA VAL A 51 -6.15 1.59 -0.38
C VAL A 51 -5.33 1.38 0.89
N ILE A 52 -5.50 0.24 1.58
CA ILE A 52 -4.69 -0.13 2.75
C ILE A 52 -3.19 -0.06 2.43
N GLY A 53 -2.76 -0.67 1.32
CA GLY A 53 -1.37 -0.66 0.89
C GLY A 53 -0.84 0.76 0.61
N ILE A 54 -1.65 1.59 -0.04
CA ILE A 54 -1.31 3.00 -0.32
C ILE A 54 -1.12 3.78 0.98
N ARG A 55 -2.10 3.72 1.90
CA ARG A 55 -2.07 4.48 3.16
C ARG A 55 -0.91 4.08 4.06
N ALA A 56 -0.69 2.78 4.24
CA ALA A 56 0.44 2.28 5.02
C ALA A 56 1.78 2.77 4.44
N SER A 57 1.89 2.80 3.11
CA SER A 57 3.12 3.23 2.42
C SER A 57 3.36 4.73 2.49
N LEU A 58 2.31 5.55 2.40
CA LEU A 58 2.42 7.00 2.60
C LEU A 58 2.89 7.32 4.02
N TYR A 59 2.30 6.65 5.02
CA TYR A 59 2.72 6.78 6.41
C TYR A 59 4.18 6.37 6.62
N ALA A 60 4.59 5.22 6.05
CA ALA A 60 5.97 4.76 6.15
C ALA A 60 6.97 5.74 5.50
N LEU A 61 6.66 6.27 4.30
CA LEU A 61 7.49 7.30 3.68
C LEU A 61 7.58 8.58 4.52
N GLN A 62 6.47 9.01 5.11
CA GLN A 62 6.45 10.19 5.98
C GLN A 62 7.34 10.00 7.21
N LYS A 63 7.30 8.82 7.85
CA LYS A 63 8.07 8.54 9.07
C LYS A 63 9.54 8.21 8.82
N MET A 64 9.82 7.45 7.76
CA MET A 64 11.17 6.91 7.52
C MET A 64 11.96 7.76 6.51
N GLY A 65 11.28 8.54 5.67
CA GLY A 65 11.88 9.36 4.61
C GLY A 65 12.48 8.57 3.43
N ASN A 66 12.85 7.30 3.64
CA ASN A 66 13.33 6.37 2.61
C ASN A 66 13.00 4.92 3.01
N VAL A 67 12.45 4.15 2.07
CA VAL A 67 12.12 2.73 2.23
C VAL A 67 12.77 1.95 1.10
N ARG A 68 13.50 0.89 1.44
CA ARG A 68 14.25 0.05 0.49
C ARG A 68 13.61 -1.32 0.29
N VAL A 69 13.05 -1.89 1.35
CA VAL A 69 12.38 -3.20 1.35
C VAL A 69 11.06 -3.08 2.10
N CYS A 70 10.04 -3.79 1.63
CA CYS A 70 8.79 -4.00 2.35
C CYS A 70 8.53 -5.51 2.49
N HIS A 71 8.42 -5.98 3.73
CA HIS A 71 8.01 -7.33 4.06
C HIS A 71 6.49 -7.33 4.30
N ILE A 72 5.76 -8.09 3.49
CA ILE A 72 4.30 -8.19 3.57
C ILE A 72 3.94 -9.57 4.11
N PHE A 73 3.39 -9.60 5.32
CA PHE A 73 2.88 -10.80 5.96
C PHE A 73 1.37 -10.85 5.80
N CYS A 74 0.88 -11.75 4.95
CA CYS A 74 -0.55 -11.92 4.73
C CYS A 74 -0.92 -13.30 4.17
N PRO A 75 -2.22 -13.66 4.14
CA PRO A 75 -2.68 -14.81 3.38
C PRO A 75 -2.28 -14.66 1.91
N GLN A 76 -1.63 -15.68 1.37
CA GLN A 76 -1.07 -15.66 0.01
C GLN A 76 -2.14 -15.94 -1.06
N LYS A 77 -3.23 -15.16 -1.01
CA LYS A 77 -4.36 -15.22 -1.95
C LYS A 77 -5.03 -13.85 -2.07
N LYS A 78 -5.84 -13.67 -3.12
CA LYS A 78 -6.74 -12.51 -3.21
C LYS A 78 -7.82 -12.61 -2.12
N PRO A 79 -8.29 -11.47 -1.57
CA PRO A 79 -7.90 -10.09 -1.91
C PRO A 79 -6.67 -9.55 -1.17
N TYR A 80 -6.13 -10.27 -0.17
CA TYR A 80 -5.04 -9.80 0.70
C TYR A 80 -3.80 -9.32 -0.05
N LEU A 81 -3.40 -10.01 -1.11
CA LEU A 81 -2.23 -9.63 -1.92
C LEU A 81 -2.39 -8.29 -2.67
N CYS A 82 -3.60 -7.71 -2.75
CA CYS A 82 -3.81 -6.40 -3.36
C CYS A 82 -3.07 -5.26 -2.61
N VAL A 83 -2.73 -5.47 -1.32
CA VAL A 83 -1.90 -4.50 -0.58
C VAL A 83 -0.53 -4.30 -1.24
N SER A 84 0.03 -5.32 -1.90
CA SER A 84 1.32 -5.23 -2.59
C SER A 84 1.27 -4.22 -3.73
N ASP A 85 0.19 -4.16 -4.49
CA ASP A 85 0.03 -3.20 -5.59
C ASP A 85 -0.13 -1.77 -5.03
N GLY A 86 -0.78 -1.64 -3.88
CA GLY A 86 -0.89 -0.37 -3.16
C GLY A 86 0.46 0.11 -2.63
N VAL A 87 1.32 -0.81 -2.17
CA VAL A 87 2.70 -0.47 -1.79
C VAL A 87 3.50 -0.01 -2.99
N MET A 88 3.47 -0.77 -4.10
CA MET A 88 4.23 -0.45 -5.31
C MET A 88 3.83 0.88 -5.97
N SER A 89 2.56 1.29 -5.84
CA SER A 89 2.10 2.56 -6.42
C SER A 89 2.68 3.78 -5.71
N VAL A 90 3.07 3.64 -4.44
CA VAL A 90 3.67 4.69 -3.61
C VAL A 90 5.19 4.54 -3.54
N ILE A 91 5.67 3.33 -3.24
CA ILE A 91 7.07 3.01 -2.99
C ILE A 91 7.53 1.96 -4.00
N GLY A 92 8.43 2.34 -4.90
CA GLY A 92 9.13 1.41 -5.79
C GLY A 92 10.22 0.59 -5.09
N CYS A 93 9.89 -0.08 -4.00
CA CYS A 93 10.82 -0.87 -3.18
C CYS A 93 10.83 -2.35 -3.57
N LYS A 94 11.78 -3.11 -3.00
CA LYS A 94 11.74 -4.57 -3.07
C LYS A 94 10.64 -5.09 -2.14
N ILE A 95 9.69 -5.86 -2.68
CA ILE A 95 8.65 -6.53 -1.87
C ILE A 95 9.03 -7.98 -1.61
N LEU A 96 8.90 -8.41 -0.35
CA LEU A 96 9.06 -9.79 0.09
C LEU A 96 7.76 -10.28 0.74
N HIS A 97 7.16 -11.32 0.18
CA HIS A 97 5.92 -11.89 0.70
C HIS A 97 6.19 -13.01 1.69
N HIS A 98 5.45 -13.00 2.79
CA HIS A 98 5.50 -13.99 3.85
C HIS A 98 4.08 -14.46 4.17
N LYS A 99 3.92 -15.74 4.50
CA LYS A 99 2.63 -16.24 4.96
C LYS A 99 2.29 -15.63 6.32
N GLY A 100 1.06 -15.14 6.47
CA GLY A 100 0.51 -14.62 7.72
C GLY A 100 -1.00 -14.79 7.78
N GLU A 101 -1.59 -14.62 8.97
CA GLU A 101 -3.05 -14.75 9.17
C GLU A 101 -3.80 -13.42 8.99
N GLY A 102 -3.15 -12.29 9.31
CA GLY A 102 -3.67 -10.94 9.12
C GLY A 102 -2.98 -10.20 7.97
N ILE A 103 -2.82 -8.88 8.12
CA ILE A 103 -2.02 -8.06 7.20
C ILE A 103 -1.06 -7.23 8.03
N ARG A 104 0.23 -7.48 7.88
CA ARG A 104 1.30 -6.68 8.48
C ARG A 104 2.34 -6.31 7.42
N LEU A 105 2.70 -5.04 7.37
CA LEU A 105 3.68 -4.47 6.46
C LEU A 105 4.86 -3.94 7.26
N CYS A 106 6.03 -4.53 7.12
CA CYS A 106 7.26 -4.05 7.75
C CYS A 106 8.17 -3.41 6.70
N PHE A 107 8.37 -2.11 6.83
CA PHE A 107 9.18 -1.30 5.93
C PHE A 107 10.58 -1.14 6.51
N GLU A 108 11.60 -1.36 5.69
CA GLU A 108 13.01 -1.25 6.08
C GLU A 108 13.70 -0.11 5.34
N GLY A 109 14.36 0.77 6.09
CA GLY A 109 15.01 1.99 5.61
C GLY A 109 16.50 2.02 5.95
N ALA A 110 17.06 3.22 6.11
CA ALA A 110 18.47 3.45 6.41
C ALA A 110 18.83 3.16 7.89
N GLY A 111 18.60 1.92 8.33
CA GLY A 111 18.95 1.45 9.68
C GLY A 111 17.77 1.39 10.65
N ASN A 112 16.55 1.68 10.20
CA ASN A 112 15.33 1.53 10.98
C ASN A 112 14.29 0.66 10.24
N THR A 113 13.39 0.10 11.03
CA THR A 113 12.24 -0.68 10.56
C THR A 113 10.99 -0.10 11.19
N LEU A 114 9.90 -0.05 10.41
CA LEU A 114 8.58 0.34 10.86
C LEU A 114 7.60 -0.74 10.44
N CYS A 115 6.87 -1.32 11.39
CA CYS A 115 5.84 -2.29 11.10
C CYS A 115 4.46 -1.70 11.33
N ILE A 116 3.57 -1.89 10.35
CA ILE A 116 2.19 -1.42 10.38
C ILE A 116 1.29 -2.66 10.22
N SER A 117 0.42 -2.90 11.20
CA SER A 117 -0.54 -4.01 11.20
C SER A 117 -1.94 -3.47 10.97
N VAL A 118 -2.75 -4.18 10.20
CA VAL A 118 -4.17 -3.85 9.99
C VAL A 118 -5.02 -4.56 11.04
N HIS A 119 -6.00 -3.85 11.62
CA HIS A 119 -6.93 -4.45 12.59
C HIS A 119 -7.68 -5.64 12.00
N GLY A 120 -7.73 -6.74 12.76
CA GLY A 120 -8.29 -8.01 12.32
C GLY A 120 -9.78 -7.93 11.97
N GLU A 121 -10.56 -7.17 12.74
CA GLU A 121 -12.00 -6.97 12.50
C GLU A 121 -12.28 -6.29 11.15
N LEU A 122 -11.45 -5.31 10.79
CA LEU A 122 -11.54 -4.64 9.49
C LEU A 122 -11.19 -5.61 8.36
N ILE A 123 -10.14 -6.42 8.51
CA ILE A 123 -9.79 -7.45 7.51
C ILE A 123 -10.95 -8.42 7.27
N GLN A 124 -11.60 -8.89 8.34
CA GLN A 124 -12.73 -9.81 8.23
C GLN A 124 -13.89 -9.18 7.47
N THR A 125 -14.23 -7.93 7.81
CA THR A 125 -15.28 -7.16 7.14
C THR A 125 -15.01 -7.01 5.64
N LEU A 126 -13.78 -6.63 5.27
CA LEU A 126 -13.40 -6.34 3.88
C LEU A 126 -13.19 -7.59 3.02
N SER A 127 -12.75 -8.70 3.61
CA SER A 127 -12.45 -9.94 2.86
C SER A 127 -13.70 -10.74 2.49
N GLY A 128 -14.80 -10.55 3.22
CA GLY A 128 -16.09 -11.19 2.93
C GLY A 128 -17.01 -10.41 1.98
N SER A 129 -16.59 -9.23 1.51
CA SER A 129 -17.45 -8.32 0.76
C SER A 129 -17.66 -8.73 -0.70
N LYS A 130 -18.79 -8.29 -1.27
CA LYS A 130 -19.10 -8.56 -2.69
C LYS A 130 -18.40 -7.57 -3.61
N TRP A 131 -18.20 -7.97 -4.86
CA TRP A 131 -17.51 -7.14 -5.87
C TRP A 131 -18.13 -5.74 -6.03
N ASN A 132 -19.46 -5.64 -6.05
CA ASN A 132 -20.20 -4.39 -6.20
C ASN A 132 -20.12 -3.47 -4.96
N GLU A 133 -19.56 -3.94 -3.85
CA GLU A 133 -19.37 -3.16 -2.62
C GLU A 133 -17.92 -2.66 -2.48
N LEU A 134 -16.99 -3.16 -3.29
CA LEU A 134 -15.56 -2.91 -3.14
C LEU A 134 -15.20 -1.42 -3.21
N GLU A 135 -15.77 -0.67 -4.16
CA GLU A 135 -15.48 0.76 -4.29
C GLU A 135 -15.99 1.56 -3.10
N LYS A 136 -17.20 1.24 -2.60
CA LYS A 136 -17.77 1.87 -1.41
C LYS A 136 -16.92 1.61 -0.18
N LEU A 137 -16.43 0.38 -0.02
CA LEU A 137 -15.55 0.01 1.08
C LEU A 137 -14.16 0.61 0.94
N ALA A 138 -13.63 0.71 -0.28
CA ALA A 138 -12.38 1.42 -0.55
C ALA A 138 -12.47 2.89 -0.15
N GLU A 139 -13.59 3.54 -0.47
CA GLU A 139 -13.85 4.93 -0.07
C GLU A 139 -14.04 5.08 1.44
N MET A 140 -14.72 4.14 2.11
CA MET A 140 -14.78 4.11 3.57
C MET A 140 -13.37 4.02 4.17
N VAL A 141 -12.56 3.05 3.73
CA VAL A 141 -11.17 2.86 4.20
C VAL A 141 -10.29 4.06 3.86
N ARG A 142 -10.54 4.77 2.75
CA ARG A 142 -9.81 5.99 2.41
C ARG A 142 -10.04 7.10 3.44
N ASN A 143 -11.26 7.22 3.94
CA ASN A 143 -11.70 8.33 4.80
C ASN A 143 -11.68 8.01 6.31
N MET A 144 -11.43 6.76 6.70
CA MET A 144 -11.27 6.38 8.10
C MET A 144 -10.01 7.02 8.73
N GLU A 145 -10.02 7.21 10.04
CA GLU A 145 -8.83 7.61 10.78
C GLU A 145 -7.74 6.53 10.68
N PHE A 146 -6.48 6.96 10.72
CA PHE A 146 -5.36 6.02 10.56
C PHE A 146 -5.35 4.96 11.67
N SER A 147 -5.63 5.36 12.93
CA SER A 147 -5.70 4.47 14.09
C SER A 147 -6.84 3.45 14.04
N ASP A 148 -7.91 3.75 13.30
CA ASP A 148 -9.05 2.86 13.14
C ASP A 148 -8.78 1.73 12.13
N ILE A 149 -7.69 1.85 11.37
CA ILE A 149 -7.24 0.84 10.42
C ILE A 149 -5.98 0.15 10.93
N PHE A 150 -5.06 0.92 11.50
CA PHE A 150 -3.68 0.50 11.69
C PHE A 150 -3.21 0.60 13.14
N GLU A 151 -2.34 -0.34 13.50
CA GLU A 151 -1.46 -0.28 14.65
C GLU A 151 -0.01 -0.19 14.17
N VAL A 152 0.80 0.65 14.83
CA VAL A 152 2.21 0.88 14.47
C VAL A 152 3.11 0.29 15.55
N SER A 153 4.15 -0.44 15.14
CA SER A 153 5.14 -1.10 16.00
C SER A 153 6.55 -1.05 15.43
#